data_AF-A0AAN7L117-F1
#
_entry.id   AF-A0AAN7L117-F1
#
_cell.length_a   1.000
_cell.length_b   1.000
_cell.length_c   1.000
_cell.angle_alpha   90.00
_cell.angle_beta   90.00
_cell.angle_gamma   90.00
#
_symmetry.space_group_name_H-M   'P 1'
#
loop_
_entity.id
_entity.type
_entity.pdbx_description
1 polymer ?
#
loop_
_entity_poly.entity_id
_entity_poly.type
_entity_poly.pdbx_seq_one_letter_code
_entity_poly.pdbx_strand_id
1 'polypeptide(L)'
;MNYAYQVKRMREEYGKLDKVEMSIWECCELLNDVIDDSDPDLDEPQIEHLLQTAEAIHKDYPDEDWLHLTALIHDLGKVLLHPSFGGLPQWAVVGDTFPLGCAFDETNVHHKYFKENPDYNNPNYNTKYGIYSEDCGLDNTLISWGHDDYMYLVAKENGTTLPQHCTRREPTPT
;
A
#
# COMPACT_ATOMS: atom_id res chain seq x y z
N MET A 1 -3.66 18.04 13.21
CA MET A 1 -4.28 16.70 13.12
C MET A 1 -3.13 15.74 12.85
N ASN A 2 -2.99 14.70 13.66
CA ASN A 2 -1.85 13.77 13.59
C ASN A 2 -2.06 12.76 12.44
N TYR A 3 -0.98 12.31 11.82
CA TYR A 3 -0.99 11.51 10.60
C TYR A 3 -1.55 10.10 10.83
N ALA A 4 -1.26 9.48 11.99
CA ALA A 4 -1.87 8.21 12.40
C ALA A 4 -3.41 8.27 12.49
N TYR A 5 -3.98 9.40 12.89
CA TYR A 5 -5.43 9.58 12.89
C TYR A 5 -6.00 9.69 11.47
N GLN A 6 -5.26 10.29 10.53
CA GLN A 6 -5.66 10.33 9.12
C GLN A 6 -5.71 8.92 8.53
N VAL A 7 -4.69 8.09 8.74
CA VAL A 7 -4.68 6.71 8.23
C VAL A 7 -5.88 5.90 8.72
N LYS A 8 -6.23 6.00 10.01
CA LYS A 8 -7.42 5.31 10.54
C LYS A 8 -8.71 5.73 9.81
N ARG A 9 -8.86 7.04 9.57
CA ARG A 9 -10.00 7.56 8.79
C ARG A 9 -10.00 7.06 7.35
N MET A 10 -8.84 6.98 6.70
CA MET A 10 -8.73 6.46 5.33
C MET A 10 -9.16 4.99 5.27
N ARG A 11 -8.68 4.15 6.20
CA ARG A 11 -9.10 2.75 6.29
C ARG A 11 -10.61 2.60 6.52
N GLU A 12 -11.20 3.42 7.39
CA GLU A 12 -12.64 3.42 7.64
C GLU A 12 -13.46 3.85 6.43
N GLU A 13 -12.97 4.83 5.67
CA GLU A 13 -13.65 5.33 4.47
C GLU A 13 -13.55 4.34 3.31
N TYR A 14 -12.32 3.94 2.97
CA TYR A 14 -12.04 3.13 1.80
C TYR A 14 -12.31 1.64 2.03
N GLY A 15 -12.33 1.17 3.28
CA GLY A 15 -12.71 -0.19 3.64
C GLY A 15 -14.19 -0.52 3.37
N LYS A 16 -15.03 0.47 3.06
CA LYS A 16 -16.43 0.24 2.64
C LYS A 16 -16.55 -0.32 1.23
N LEU A 17 -15.52 -0.13 0.40
CA LEU A 17 -15.48 -0.54 -1.00
C LEU A 17 -16.71 -0.13 -1.82
N ASP A 18 -17.22 1.08 -1.57
CA ASP A 18 -18.45 1.63 -2.17
C ASP A 18 -18.18 2.65 -3.29
N LYS A 19 -16.95 2.71 -3.81
CA LYS A 19 -16.53 3.68 -4.83
C LYS A 19 -16.95 3.26 -6.24
N VAL A 20 -16.49 2.09 -6.68
CA VAL A 20 -16.73 1.55 -8.03
C VAL A 20 -16.73 0.02 -7.98
N GLU A 21 -17.58 -0.61 -8.78
CA GLU A 21 -17.55 -2.05 -9.07
C GLU A 21 -16.93 -2.27 -10.46
N MET A 22 -15.87 -3.07 -10.54
CA MET A 22 -15.19 -3.40 -11.79
C MET A 22 -14.40 -4.70 -11.67
N SER A 23 -14.06 -5.29 -12.80
CA SER A 23 -13.13 -6.42 -12.91
C SER A 23 -11.67 -5.98 -12.75
N ILE A 24 -10.78 -6.96 -12.51
CA ILE A 24 -9.33 -6.72 -12.44
C ILE A 24 -8.82 -6.10 -13.74
N TRP A 25 -9.29 -6.56 -14.91
CA TRP A 25 -8.82 -6.04 -16.19
C TRP A 25 -9.27 -4.60 -16.44
N GLU A 26 -10.52 -4.27 -16.12
CA GLU A 26 -11.00 -2.88 -16.18
C GLU A 26 -10.19 -1.96 -15.27
N CYS A 27 -9.76 -2.46 -14.11
CA CYS A 27 -8.86 -1.74 -13.20
C CYS A 27 -7.47 -1.50 -13.82
N CYS A 28 -6.89 -2.52 -14.47
CA CYS A 28 -5.64 -2.36 -15.22
C CYS A 28 -5.77 -1.30 -16.33
N GLU A 29 -6.85 -1.35 -17.12
CA GLU A 29 -7.12 -0.38 -18.19
C GLU A 29 -7.31 1.04 -17.63
N LEU A 30 -7.97 1.18 -16.47
CA LEU A 30 -8.16 2.47 -15.81
C LEU A 30 -6.82 3.11 -15.39
N LEU A 31 -5.83 2.30 -15.05
CA LEU A 31 -4.49 2.76 -14.66
C LEU A 31 -3.57 3.07 -15.83
N ASN A 32 -4.01 2.85 -17.07
CA ASN A 32 -3.21 3.17 -18.25
C ASN A 32 -2.86 4.67 -18.36
N ASP A 33 -3.67 5.55 -17.77
CA ASP A 33 -3.42 7.00 -17.77
C ASP A 33 -2.70 7.50 -16.50
N VAL A 34 -2.23 6.58 -15.64
CA VAL A 34 -1.52 6.89 -14.39
C VAL A 34 -0.02 6.67 -14.57
N ILE A 35 0.76 7.68 -14.19
CA ILE A 35 2.22 7.63 -14.07
C ILE A 35 2.56 7.83 -12.59
N ASP A 36 3.40 6.96 -12.04
CA ASP A 36 3.84 7.02 -10.65
C ASP A 36 5.01 8.01 -10.49
N ASP A 37 4.76 9.16 -9.86
CA ASP A 37 5.80 10.20 -9.69
C ASP A 37 6.86 9.82 -8.64
N SER A 38 6.65 8.73 -7.88
CA SER A 38 7.56 8.27 -6.84
C SER A 38 8.60 7.27 -7.35
N ASP A 39 8.33 6.62 -8.49
CA ASP A 39 9.24 5.66 -9.11
C ASP A 39 10.24 6.41 -10.01
N PRO A 40 11.54 6.44 -9.68
CA PRO A 40 12.55 7.11 -10.50
C PRO A 40 12.91 6.32 -11.77
N ASP A 41 12.46 5.07 -11.88
CA ASP A 41 12.82 4.13 -12.93
C ASP A 41 11.67 3.90 -13.93
N LEU A 42 10.45 4.36 -13.63
CA LEU A 42 9.26 4.15 -14.46
C LEU A 42 8.76 5.44 -15.12
N ASP A 43 8.87 5.51 -16.45
CA ASP A 43 8.20 6.54 -17.29
C ASP A 43 6.99 5.97 -18.06
N GLU A 44 6.70 4.68 -17.88
CA GLU A 44 5.71 3.91 -18.63
C GLU A 44 4.33 3.93 -17.94
N PRO A 45 3.23 3.73 -18.69
CA PRO A 45 1.92 3.52 -18.11
C PRO A 45 1.91 2.39 -17.07
N GLN A 46 1.18 2.60 -15.97
CA GLN A 46 1.13 1.62 -14.89
C GLN A 46 0.71 0.20 -15.35
N ILE A 47 -0.14 0.06 -16.38
CA ILE A 47 -0.52 -1.25 -16.93
C ILE A 47 0.68 -2.04 -17.50
N GLU A 48 1.67 -1.35 -18.09
CA GLU A 48 2.86 -1.99 -18.62
C GLU A 48 3.70 -2.59 -17.48
N HIS A 49 3.89 -1.84 -16.39
CA HIS A 49 4.55 -2.33 -15.18
C HIS A 49 3.88 -3.58 -14.60
N LEU A 50 2.55 -3.59 -14.51
CA LEU A 50 1.80 -4.74 -14.00
C LEU A 50 2.05 -6.00 -14.84
N LEU A 51 2.00 -5.86 -16.16
CA LEU A 51 2.23 -6.96 -17.09
C LEU A 51 3.70 -7.42 -17.09
N GLN A 52 4.66 -6.49 -17.05
CA GLN A 52 6.08 -6.80 -16.97
C GLN A 52 6.40 -7.59 -15.69
N THR A 53 5.87 -7.14 -14.55
CA THR A 53 6.06 -7.81 -13.26
C THR A 53 5.46 -9.22 -13.29
N ALA A 54 4.22 -9.36 -13.78
CA ALA A 54 3.55 -10.65 -13.89
C ALA A 54 4.30 -11.63 -14.82
N GLU A 55 4.76 -11.17 -15.99
CA GLU A 55 5.47 -12.02 -16.96
C GLU A 55 6.88 -12.39 -16.50
N ALA A 56 7.58 -11.50 -15.79
CA ALA A 56 8.87 -11.81 -15.18
C ALA A 56 8.72 -12.93 -14.13
N ILE A 57 7.71 -12.80 -13.26
CA ILE A 57 7.39 -13.82 -12.25
C ILE A 57 6.94 -15.13 -12.90
N HIS A 58 6.11 -15.07 -13.95
CA HIS A 58 5.69 -16.25 -14.71
C HIS A 58 6.89 -17.01 -15.28
N LYS A 59 7.88 -16.30 -15.81
CA LYS A 59 9.10 -16.92 -16.35
C LYS A 59 9.94 -17.62 -15.28
N ASP A 60 10.08 -17.02 -14.10
CA ASP A 60 10.92 -17.54 -13.02
C ASP A 60 10.22 -18.62 -12.17
N TYR A 61 8.88 -18.55 -12.06
CA TYR A 61 8.05 -19.44 -11.25
C TYR A 61 6.85 -19.98 -12.05
N PRO A 62 7.08 -20.73 -13.14
CA PRO A 62 6.03 -21.08 -14.12
C PRO A 62 4.85 -21.88 -13.55
N ASP A 63 5.06 -22.60 -12.45
CA ASP A 63 4.04 -23.45 -11.81
C ASP A 63 3.27 -22.75 -10.67
N GLU A 64 3.61 -21.50 -10.32
CA GLU A 64 3.01 -20.74 -9.21
C GLU A 64 2.02 -19.68 -9.73
N ASP A 65 0.91 -20.13 -10.32
CA ASP A 65 -0.11 -19.28 -10.94
C ASP A 65 -0.63 -18.14 -10.05
N TRP A 66 -0.81 -18.41 -8.75
CA TRP A 66 -1.20 -17.41 -7.76
C TRP A 66 -0.20 -16.27 -7.65
N LEU A 67 1.10 -16.54 -7.82
CA LEU A 67 2.16 -15.55 -7.70
C LEU A 67 2.16 -14.63 -8.93
N HIS A 68 1.83 -15.17 -10.10
CA HIS A 68 1.67 -14.37 -11.33
C HIS A 68 0.50 -13.40 -11.17
N LEU A 69 -0.61 -13.88 -10.60
CA LEU A 69 -1.76 -13.02 -10.32
C LEU A 69 -1.45 -11.98 -9.24
N THR A 70 -0.77 -12.36 -8.16
CA THR A 70 -0.32 -11.40 -7.13
C THR A 70 0.55 -10.30 -7.74
N ALA A 71 1.48 -10.67 -8.62
CA ALA A 71 2.30 -9.71 -9.36
C ALA A 71 1.48 -8.82 -10.29
N LEU A 72 0.44 -9.34 -10.96
CA LEU A 72 -0.42 -8.52 -11.81
C LEU A 72 -1.25 -7.50 -11.02
N ILE A 73 -1.66 -7.83 -9.80
CA ILE A 73 -2.61 -6.99 -9.05
C ILE A 73 -1.97 -6.08 -8.00
N HIS A 74 -0.68 -6.26 -7.69
CA HIS A 74 -0.04 -5.64 -6.52
C HIS A 74 -0.26 -4.12 -6.42
N ASP A 75 -0.12 -3.43 -7.55
CA ASP A 75 -0.22 -1.98 -7.64
C ASP A 75 -1.61 -1.46 -8.03
N LEU A 76 -2.63 -2.32 -8.16
CA LEU A 76 -3.97 -1.86 -8.54
C LEU A 76 -4.58 -0.89 -7.54
N GLY A 77 -4.04 -0.79 -6.33
CA GLY A 77 -4.47 0.20 -5.34
C GLY A 77 -4.18 1.64 -5.76
N LYS A 78 -3.35 1.85 -6.78
CA LYS A 78 -3.09 3.17 -7.37
C LYS A 78 -4.34 3.80 -7.98
N VAL A 79 -5.45 3.06 -8.14
CA VAL A 79 -6.75 3.62 -8.57
C VAL A 79 -7.25 4.72 -7.66
N LEU A 80 -6.76 4.82 -6.42
CA LEU A 80 -7.01 5.93 -5.50
C LEU A 80 -6.66 7.32 -6.10
N LEU A 81 -5.75 7.37 -7.08
CA LEU A 81 -5.41 8.58 -7.85
C LEU A 81 -6.52 9.00 -8.82
N HIS A 82 -7.37 8.06 -9.23
CA HIS A 82 -8.44 8.33 -10.17
C HIS A 82 -9.60 9.08 -9.48
N PRO A 83 -10.22 10.08 -10.12
CA PRO A 83 -11.31 10.87 -9.53
C PRO A 83 -12.49 10.03 -9.02
N SER A 84 -12.82 8.92 -9.70
CA SER A 84 -13.89 8.01 -9.28
C SER A 84 -13.64 7.33 -7.92
N PHE A 85 -12.39 7.24 -7.49
CA PHE A 85 -12.01 6.66 -6.20
C PHE A 85 -11.72 7.72 -5.14
N GLY A 86 -11.51 8.97 -5.54
CA GLY A 86 -11.28 10.09 -4.62
C GLY A 86 -10.29 11.11 -5.14
N GLY A 87 -9.50 10.77 -6.17
CA GLY A 87 -8.51 11.68 -6.74
C GLY A 87 -7.46 12.10 -5.71
N LEU A 88 -6.98 11.14 -4.92
CA LEU A 88 -5.99 11.40 -3.88
C LEU A 88 -4.67 11.90 -4.51
N PRO A 89 -3.93 12.77 -3.82
CA PRO A 89 -2.60 13.16 -4.30
C PRO A 89 -1.63 11.97 -4.25
N GLN A 90 -0.65 11.93 -5.16
CA GLN A 90 0.35 10.86 -5.28
C GLN A 90 0.96 10.46 -3.93
N TRP A 91 1.39 11.43 -3.11
CA TRP A 91 2.01 11.17 -1.80
C TRP A 91 1.12 10.40 -0.80
N ALA A 92 -0.19 10.35 -1.02
CA ALA A 92 -1.14 9.60 -0.19
C ALA A 92 -1.52 8.22 -0.78
N VAL A 93 -0.88 7.82 -1.89
CA VAL A 93 -1.18 6.59 -2.63
C VAL A 93 0.07 5.78 -2.93
N VAL A 94 1.10 6.42 -3.49
CA VAL A 94 2.32 5.76 -3.99
C VAL A 94 3.53 5.98 -3.07
N GLY A 95 4.61 5.27 -3.37
CA GLY A 95 5.90 5.37 -2.69
C GLY A 95 6.05 4.46 -1.48
N ASP A 96 7.26 4.47 -0.92
CA ASP A 96 7.64 3.63 0.21
C ASP A 96 6.73 3.84 1.43
N THR A 97 6.30 2.72 2.03
CA THR A 97 5.52 2.75 3.25
C THR A 97 6.39 2.70 4.50
N PHE A 98 5.90 3.30 5.60
CA PHE A 98 6.64 3.38 6.86
C PHE A 98 5.72 3.25 8.08
N PRO A 99 6.23 2.69 9.21
CA PRO A 99 5.49 2.66 10.46
C PRO A 99 5.14 4.06 10.99
N LEU A 100 3.93 4.22 11.51
CA LEU A 100 3.43 5.42 12.17
C LEU A 100 3.35 5.23 13.67
N GLY A 101 3.35 6.31 14.45
CA GLY A 101 3.22 6.19 15.91
C GLY A 101 4.50 5.75 16.63
N CYS A 102 5.62 5.67 15.90
CA CYS A 102 6.99 5.53 16.41
C CYS A 102 7.92 6.49 15.65
N ALA A 103 9.19 6.56 16.04
CA ALA A 103 10.16 7.44 15.41
C ALA A 103 10.40 7.00 13.95
N PHE A 104 10.49 7.96 13.04
CA PHE A 104 10.85 7.70 11.65
C PHE A 104 12.32 7.29 11.55
N ASP A 105 12.58 6.17 10.88
CA ASP A 105 13.93 5.62 10.74
C ASP A 105 14.72 6.41 9.69
N GLU A 106 16.01 6.63 9.93
CA GLU A 106 16.87 7.38 8.99
C GLU A 106 17.02 6.69 7.62
N THR A 107 16.69 5.40 7.53
CA THR A 107 16.64 4.68 6.25
C THR A 107 15.43 5.02 5.39
N ASN A 108 14.40 5.69 5.93
CA ASN A 108 13.27 6.14 5.12
C ASN A 108 13.75 7.11 4.04
N VAL A 109 13.32 6.88 2.79
CA VAL A 109 13.68 7.73 1.66
C VAL A 109 13.30 9.18 1.96
N HIS A 110 14.26 10.07 1.73
CA HIS A 110 14.15 11.50 2.05
C HIS A 110 13.77 11.84 3.51
N HIS A 111 14.30 11.09 4.48
CA HIS A 111 14.07 11.25 5.94
C HIS A 111 14.01 12.71 6.44
N LYS A 112 14.84 13.60 5.88
CA LYS A 112 14.89 15.04 6.22
C LYS A 112 13.53 15.75 6.21
N TYR A 113 12.59 15.34 5.35
CA TYR A 113 11.26 15.97 5.25
C TYR A 113 10.30 15.58 6.39
N PHE A 114 10.57 14.46 7.09
CA PHE A 114 9.75 14.05 8.23
C PHE A 114 9.78 15.04 9.38
N LYS A 115 10.77 15.93 9.46
CA LYS A 115 10.84 17.00 10.47
C LYS A 115 9.63 17.94 10.43
N GLU A 116 8.96 18.05 9.29
CA GLU A 116 7.74 18.84 9.11
C GLU A 116 6.46 18.09 9.50
N ASN A 117 6.55 16.76 9.68
CA ASN A 117 5.42 15.95 10.13
C ASN A 117 5.13 16.27 11.61
N PRO A 118 3.86 16.56 11.99
CA PRO A 118 3.49 16.85 13.37
C PRO A 118 3.82 15.71 14.36
N ASP A 119 3.93 14.47 13.87
CA ASP A 119 4.26 13.32 14.70
C ASP A 119 5.77 13.21 15.02
N TYR A 120 6.64 13.90 14.28
CA TYR A 120 8.09 13.85 14.47
C TYR A 120 8.54 14.30 15.86
N ASN A 121 7.93 15.38 16.37
CA ASN A 121 8.23 15.93 17.69
C ASN A 121 7.21 15.52 18.76
N ASN A 122 6.30 14.60 18.43
CA ASN A 122 5.29 14.13 19.38
C ASN A 122 5.95 13.22 20.42
N PRO A 123 5.91 13.56 21.73
CA PRO A 123 6.57 12.76 22.77
C PRO A 123 6.04 11.32 22.89
N ASN A 124 4.84 11.04 22.39
CA ASN A 124 4.30 9.68 22.38
C ASN A 124 4.86 8.83 21.23
N TYR A 125 5.41 9.45 20.18
CA TYR A 125 5.82 8.76 18.96
C TYR A 125 7.32 8.92 18.66
N ASN A 126 7.99 9.95 19.17
CA ASN A 126 9.38 10.26 18.85
C ASN A 126 10.42 9.33 19.51
N THR A 127 10.02 8.14 19.94
CA THR A 127 10.91 7.10 20.45
C THR A 127 10.91 5.90 19.51
N LYS A 128 11.95 5.05 19.61
CA LYS A 128 12.15 3.89 18.71
C LYS A 128 10.88 3.04 18.55
N TYR A 129 10.19 2.76 19.65
CA TYR A 129 8.97 1.94 19.62
C TYR A 129 7.69 2.77 19.72
N GLY A 130 7.74 4.01 20.21
CA GLY A 130 6.57 4.87 20.33
C GLY A 130 5.42 4.20 21.06
N ILE A 131 4.32 3.93 20.35
CA ILE A 131 3.13 3.22 20.89
C ILE A 131 3.22 1.70 20.86
N TYR A 132 4.25 1.13 20.24
CA TYR A 132 4.40 -0.31 20.04
C TYR A 132 5.22 -0.97 21.16
N SER A 133 5.00 -2.26 21.35
CA SER A 133 5.95 -3.11 22.08
C SER A 133 7.02 -3.62 21.13
N GLU A 134 8.19 -3.94 21.68
CA GLU A 134 9.21 -4.69 20.95
C GLU A 134 8.62 -6.02 20.43
N ASP A 135 9.02 -6.42 19.23
CA ASP A 135 8.58 -7.65 18.56
C ASP A 135 7.05 -7.84 18.42
N CYS A 136 6.29 -6.74 18.30
CA CYS A 136 4.83 -6.82 18.15
C CYS A 136 4.34 -7.41 16.81
N GLY A 137 5.22 -7.55 15.81
CA GLY A 137 4.85 -7.94 14.46
C GLY A 137 4.21 -6.81 13.63
N LEU A 138 4.29 -6.92 12.31
CA LEU A 138 3.80 -5.88 11.39
C LEU A 138 2.28 -5.72 11.41
N ASP A 139 1.54 -6.76 11.80
CA ASP A 139 0.07 -6.76 11.87
C ASP A 139 -0.45 -5.83 12.97
N ASN A 140 0.37 -5.67 14.00
CA ASN A 140 0.09 -4.77 15.12
C ASN A 140 0.70 -3.38 14.90
N THR A 141 1.26 -3.14 13.71
CA THR A 141 1.86 -1.85 13.32
C THR A 141 0.92 -1.08 12.41
N LEU A 142 0.63 0.17 12.75
CA LEU A 142 -0.04 1.09 11.84
C LEU A 142 0.99 1.61 10.83
N ILE A 143 0.75 1.35 9.56
CA ILE A 143 1.66 1.75 8.47
C ILE A 143 1.01 2.89 7.69
N SER A 144 1.83 3.74 7.08
CA SER A 144 1.35 4.83 6.22
C SER A 144 0.34 4.32 5.18
N TRP A 145 -0.72 5.09 4.96
CA TRP A 145 -1.77 4.75 4.00
C TRP A 145 -1.24 4.86 2.56
N GLY A 146 -1.67 3.93 1.70
CA GLY A 146 -1.33 3.92 0.29
C GLY A 146 -1.99 2.76 -0.45
N HIS A 147 -1.55 2.52 -1.69
CA HIS A 147 -2.03 1.47 -2.58
C HIS A 147 -1.97 0.07 -1.95
N ASP A 148 -0.89 -0.29 -1.25
CA ASP A 148 -0.73 -1.55 -0.51
C ASP A 148 -1.89 -1.83 0.44
N ASP A 149 -2.17 -0.87 1.33
CA ASP A 149 -3.18 -1.04 2.38
C ASP A 149 -4.59 -1.07 1.78
N TYR A 150 -4.80 -0.33 0.70
CA TYR A 150 -6.06 -0.38 -0.04
C TYR A 150 -6.25 -1.72 -0.77
N MET A 151 -5.23 -2.25 -1.45
CA MET A 151 -5.31 -3.56 -2.10
C MET A 151 -5.51 -4.70 -1.10
N TYR A 152 -4.90 -4.60 0.08
CA TYR A 152 -5.18 -5.51 1.18
C TYR A 152 -6.68 -5.52 1.54
N LEU A 153 -7.29 -4.34 1.71
CA LEU A 153 -8.72 -4.22 2.01
C LEU A 153 -9.58 -4.77 0.87
N VAL A 154 -9.26 -4.44 -0.38
CA VAL A 154 -9.96 -4.95 -1.58
C VAL A 154 -9.92 -6.49 -1.61
N ALA A 155 -8.74 -7.09 -1.43
CA ALA A 155 -8.56 -8.53 -1.47
C ALA A 155 -9.32 -9.23 -0.32
N LYS A 156 -9.24 -8.67 0.88
CA LYS A 156 -9.89 -9.21 2.09
C LYS A 156 -11.41 -9.17 1.99
N GLU A 157 -11.98 -8.01 1.68
CA GLU A 157 -13.43 -7.81 1.72
C GLU A 157 -14.14 -8.42 0.50
N ASN A 158 -13.46 -8.58 -0.64
CA ASN A 158 -13.97 -9.38 -1.78
C ASN A 158 -13.77 -10.90 -1.59
N GLY A 159 -13.17 -11.36 -0.49
CA GLY A 159 -13.04 -12.78 -0.18
C GLY A 159 -12.12 -13.54 -1.15
N THR A 160 -10.97 -12.96 -1.48
CA THR A 160 -10.00 -13.60 -2.39
C THR A 160 -9.62 -15.02 -1.95
N THR A 161 -9.35 -15.88 -2.94
CA THR A 161 -8.83 -17.23 -2.73
C THR A 161 -7.31 -17.32 -2.84
N LEU A 162 -6.62 -16.19 -3.02
CA LEU A 162 -5.15 -16.15 -2.99
C LEU A 162 -4.62 -16.70 -1.65
N PRO A 163 -3.43 -17.34 -1.66
CA PRO A 163 -2.81 -17.82 -0.43
C PRO A 163 -2.67 -16.72 0.61
N GLN A 164 -2.81 -17.07 1.90
CA GLN A 164 -2.79 -16.07 2.98
C GLN A 164 -1.49 -15.28 3.01
N HIS A 165 -0.34 -15.90 2.73
CA HIS A 165 0.95 -15.22 2.69
C HIS A 165 1.08 -14.15 1.58
N CYS A 166 0.14 -14.10 0.62
CA CYS A 166 0.08 -13.04 -0.41
C CYS A 166 -0.67 -11.79 0.06
N THR A 167 -1.60 -11.97 1.00
CA THR A 167 -2.49 -10.92 1.48
C THR A 167 -2.21 -10.54 2.92
N ARG A 168 -1.36 -11.30 3.62
CA ARG A 168 -1.01 -11.06 5.02
C ARG A 168 0.34 -10.39 5.16
N ARG A 169 0.36 -9.38 6.01
CA ARG A 169 1.41 -9.27 7.03
C ARG A 169 1.00 -10.32 8.10
N GLU A 170 1.90 -11.13 8.66
CA GLU A 170 1.57 -12.11 9.73
C GLU A 170 2.19 -11.72 11.09
N PRO A 171 1.55 -12.13 12.21
CA PRO A 171 1.89 -13.44 12.78
C PRO A 171 0.69 -14.38 12.97
N THR A 172 0.97 -15.68 12.81
CA THR A 172 0.17 -16.80 13.31
C THR A 172 -0.31 -16.60 14.75
N PRO A 173 -1.56 -17.00 15.09
CA PRO A 173 -2.00 -17.05 16.47
C PRO A 173 -1.22 -18.12 17.25
N THR A 174 -0.65 -17.73 18.39
CA THR A 174 -0.29 -18.65 19.48
C THR A 174 -1.52 -19.14 20.21
#